data_AF-T1IQC7-F1
#
_entry.id   AF-T1IQC7-F1
#
_cell.length_a   1.000
_cell.length_b   1.000
_cell.length_c   1.000
_cell.angle_alpha   90.00
_cell.angle_beta   90.00
_cell.angle_gamma   90.00
#
_symmetry.space_group_name_H-M   'P 1'
#
loop_
_entity.id
_entity.type
_entity.pdbx_description
1 polymer ?
#
loop_
_entity_poly.entity_id
_entity_poly.type
_entity_poly.pdbx_seq_one_letter_code
_entity_poly.pdbx_strand_id
1 'polypeptide(L)'
;MDGSNKSGKPRPSCAWCGDVKWEMRYTLPTLHGKKEFCSENCLNEFNKAYVKGACTMCDNIIRGAPVRLEEHGQSVKEFCTTDCLQKYQIKEITSGSGERGRRPSYILPTILYDNSFSWDEYLKETSSISAPPSCFKQLRVAPLNEFKIGMKLEALDPRNLTSTCIATVVGLQGPRLRLRLDGGDDKNDFWRLVDSSEIHPIGHCEKNGGMLQPPLGFRMNASSWPMFLLKTLNGAEMAPAKIFKKEPPTPKNNEFKVGMKLEAVDKKNPQLICAATVGVVNGDMIHITFDGWRGAFDYWCRYDSRDIFPVGWCAASGHPLQPPGAPGSGKYKARVLSVPPPMVTIPPAAATEPNCGPSPQSTEMPSPKSSTTEEIINSPNGVLDDVSPKITVTEPDTSSLPKQNPTVCAYVNHRCTSGPYLDVHKVFRLPSQFGPGSLNRVLRESVQACVDCAKSEQQVFSLLKMGEGKIIITANFEGRTRTVHLPRIDKVSTFWNYLENFFEDLMCCENLFTSQPLEGGCSKCAKPVSSKRGSGWSIRDYLIFLFLIFYFKLILESREGEAKTTNSTNSEVGSKRRWSTESSTESSKISLKQKKYTLTESEGD
;
A
#
# COMPACT_ATOMS: atom_id res chain seq x y z
N MET A 1 10.08 52.53 -25.92
CA MET A 1 8.82 52.10 -26.57
C MET A 1 8.98 50.62 -26.92
N ASP A 2 9.12 49.72 -25.94
CA ASP A 2 8.07 49.25 -25.02
C ASP A 2 6.97 48.52 -25.79
N GLY A 3 6.56 47.29 -25.46
CA GLY A 3 6.66 46.54 -24.20
C GLY A 3 5.32 45.80 -24.04
N SER A 4 5.18 44.64 -23.40
CA SER A 4 6.02 44.00 -22.38
C SER A 4 5.73 42.49 -22.34
N ASN A 5 6.70 41.71 -21.86
CA ASN A 5 6.56 40.27 -21.64
C ASN A 5 5.60 40.01 -20.46
N LYS A 6 4.36 39.58 -20.72
CA LYS A 6 3.37 39.30 -19.66
C LYS A 6 3.51 37.87 -19.14
N SER A 7 4.02 37.75 -17.92
CA SER A 7 4.11 36.51 -17.16
C SER A 7 2.76 35.80 -17.03
N GLY A 8 2.74 34.49 -17.31
CA GLY A 8 1.55 33.67 -17.17
C GLY A 8 1.15 33.51 -15.71
N LYS A 9 0.08 34.19 -15.28
CA LYS A 9 -0.55 33.95 -13.98
C LYS A 9 -1.04 32.50 -13.90
N PRO A 10 -0.93 31.81 -12.74
CA PRO A 10 -1.55 30.50 -12.55
C PRO A 10 -3.07 30.63 -12.77
N ARG A 11 -3.65 29.69 -13.52
CA ARG A 11 -5.10 29.66 -13.75
C ARG A 11 -5.82 29.29 -12.44
N PRO A 12 -6.97 29.93 -12.13
CA PRO A 12 -7.71 29.64 -10.91
C PRO A 12 -8.27 28.21 -10.93
N SER A 13 -8.28 27.58 -9.75
CA SER A 13 -8.85 26.26 -9.51
C SER A 13 -10.06 26.36 -8.58
N CYS A 14 -11.04 25.49 -8.76
CA CYS A 14 -12.24 25.50 -7.93
C CYS A 14 -11.94 25.08 -6.48
N ALA A 15 -12.35 25.90 -5.51
CA ALA A 15 -12.19 25.63 -4.08
C ALA A 15 -12.99 24.41 -3.55
N TRP A 16 -13.78 23.73 -4.39
CA TRP A 16 -14.52 22.51 -4.04
C TRP A 16 -14.00 21.24 -4.74
N CYS A 17 -13.96 21.24 -6.08
CA CYS A 17 -13.58 20.09 -6.91
C CYS A 17 -12.14 20.15 -7.48
N GLY A 18 -11.45 21.28 -7.36
CA GLY A 18 -10.10 21.47 -7.93
C GLY A 18 -10.05 21.79 -9.43
N ASP A 19 -11.18 21.77 -10.15
CA ASP A 19 -11.21 22.05 -11.60
C ASP A 19 -10.60 23.40 -11.96
N VAL A 20 -9.67 23.40 -12.91
CA VAL A 20 -9.03 24.61 -13.46
C VAL A 20 -9.83 25.10 -14.66
N LYS A 21 -10.46 26.27 -14.54
CA LYS A 21 -11.18 26.94 -15.65
C LYS A 21 -10.56 28.30 -15.96
N TRP A 22 -10.84 28.83 -17.16
CA TRP A 22 -10.40 30.17 -17.57
C TRP A 22 -11.18 31.29 -16.86
N GLU A 23 -12.45 31.04 -16.54
CA GLU A 23 -13.33 31.94 -15.80
C GLU A 23 -13.99 31.20 -14.64
N MET A 24 -14.02 31.84 -13.46
CA MET A 24 -14.72 31.34 -12.28
C MET A 24 -15.95 32.24 -12.06
N ARG A 25 -17.13 31.73 -12.42
CA ARG A 25 -18.37 32.54 -12.45
C ARG A 25 -19.04 32.75 -11.10
N TYR A 26 -18.53 32.10 -10.06
CA TYR A 26 -19.11 32.10 -8.72
C TYR A 26 -18.02 32.37 -7.69
N THR A 27 -18.28 33.27 -6.75
CA THR A 27 -17.33 33.73 -5.73
C THR A 27 -18.00 33.83 -4.37
N LEU A 28 -17.29 33.39 -3.32
CA LEU A 28 -17.69 33.54 -1.93
C LEU A 28 -16.65 34.38 -1.19
N PRO A 29 -17.00 35.54 -0.61
CA PRO A 29 -16.15 36.25 0.35
C PRO A 29 -15.99 35.44 1.64
N THR A 30 -14.78 35.38 2.18
CA THR A 30 -14.47 34.69 3.45
C THR A 30 -13.51 35.55 4.30
N LEU A 31 -13.35 35.23 5.59
CA LEU A 31 -12.59 36.07 6.54
C LEU A 31 -11.12 36.31 6.14
N HIS A 32 -10.54 35.39 5.38
CA HIS A 32 -9.16 35.42 4.87
C HIS A 32 -9.09 35.62 3.34
N GLY A 33 -10.17 36.08 2.68
CA GLY A 33 -10.13 36.52 1.28
C GLY A 33 -11.40 36.19 0.48
N LYS A 34 -11.22 35.48 -0.65
CA LYS A 34 -12.33 34.96 -1.47
C LYS A 34 -12.03 33.55 -1.96
N LYS A 35 -13.08 32.73 -2.09
CA LYS A 35 -13.06 31.40 -2.71
C LYS A 35 -13.78 31.46 -4.06
N GLU A 36 -13.28 30.73 -5.05
CA GLU A 36 -13.79 30.78 -6.43
C GLU A 36 -14.28 29.41 -6.89
N PHE A 37 -15.41 29.37 -7.61
CA PHE A 37 -16.11 28.13 -7.96
C PHE A 37 -16.47 28.04 -9.45
N CYS A 38 -16.42 26.80 -9.95
CA CYS A 38 -16.58 26.49 -11.37
C CYS A 38 -18.03 26.20 -11.80
N SER A 39 -18.96 26.16 -10.83
CA SER A 39 -20.41 25.98 -10.99
C SER A 39 -21.13 26.31 -9.67
N GLU A 40 -22.43 26.61 -9.76
CA GLU A 40 -23.30 26.87 -8.61
C GLU A 40 -23.36 25.67 -7.64
N ASN A 41 -23.39 24.45 -8.18
CA ASN A 41 -23.39 23.23 -7.36
C ASN A 41 -22.10 23.11 -6.51
N CYS A 42 -20.95 23.55 -7.04
CA CYS A 42 -19.71 23.58 -6.27
C CYS A 42 -19.70 24.66 -5.17
N LEU A 43 -20.36 25.80 -5.39
CA LEU A 43 -20.57 26.81 -4.36
C LEU A 43 -21.53 26.30 -3.27
N ASN A 44 -22.64 25.65 -3.66
CA ASN A 44 -23.65 25.16 -2.73
C ASN A 44 -23.15 24.00 -1.87
N GLU A 45 -22.42 23.04 -2.44
CA GLU A 45 -21.78 21.98 -1.63
C GLU A 45 -20.64 22.50 -0.76
N PHE A 46 -19.86 23.49 -1.23
CA PHE A 46 -18.89 24.17 -0.37
C PHE A 46 -19.58 24.87 0.80
N ASN A 47 -20.66 25.63 0.58
CA ASN A 47 -21.41 26.30 1.65
C ASN A 47 -21.98 25.30 2.67
N LYS A 48 -22.59 24.18 2.21
CA LYS A 48 -23.07 23.10 3.08
C LYS A 48 -21.96 22.48 3.93
N ALA A 49 -20.72 22.43 3.43
CA ALA A 49 -19.57 21.94 4.17
C ALA A 49 -18.94 23.02 5.06
N TYR A 50 -18.97 24.29 4.65
CA TYR A 50 -18.37 25.42 5.37
C TYR A 50 -19.10 25.65 6.71
N VAL A 51 -20.43 25.58 6.70
CA VAL A 51 -21.28 25.65 7.90
C VAL A 51 -21.05 24.45 8.84
N LYS A 52 -20.52 23.32 8.34
CA LYS A 52 -20.21 22.12 9.14
C LYS A 52 -18.80 22.10 9.74
N GLY A 53 -17.88 22.94 9.27
CA GLY A 53 -16.49 22.97 9.76
C GLY A 53 -15.51 23.54 8.74
N ALA A 54 -15.08 24.78 8.94
CA ALA A 54 -14.05 25.44 8.15
C ALA A 54 -12.91 25.96 9.05
N CYS A 55 -11.67 25.84 8.56
CA CYS A 55 -10.47 26.23 9.31
C CYS A 55 -10.43 27.75 9.57
N THR A 56 -10.39 28.15 10.84
CA THR A 56 -10.40 29.53 11.35
C THR A 56 -9.24 30.41 10.83
N MET A 57 -8.21 29.84 10.18
CA MET A 57 -7.05 30.58 9.62
C MET A 57 -6.88 30.54 8.10
N CYS A 58 -7.65 29.74 7.37
CA CYS A 58 -7.51 29.65 5.91
C CYS A 58 -8.82 29.37 5.16
N ASP A 59 -9.94 29.33 5.88
CA ASP A 59 -11.31 29.20 5.35
C ASP A 59 -11.49 27.96 4.45
N ASN A 60 -10.66 26.92 4.66
CA ASN A 60 -10.75 25.65 3.96
C ASN A 60 -11.60 24.66 4.77
N ILE A 61 -12.42 23.88 4.08
CA ILE A 61 -13.25 22.83 4.67
C ILE A 61 -12.39 21.80 5.40
N ILE A 62 -12.72 21.51 6.66
CA ILE A 62 -12.04 20.48 7.43
C ILE A 62 -12.65 19.12 7.05
N ARG A 63 -11.88 18.28 6.34
CA ARG A 63 -12.31 16.96 5.83
C ARG A 63 -11.80 15.78 6.67
N GLY A 64 -11.40 16.03 7.91
CA GLY A 64 -10.85 15.06 8.87
C GLY A 64 -11.02 15.55 10.30
N ALA A 65 -10.28 15.00 11.26
CA ALA A 65 -10.32 15.48 12.64
C ALA A 65 -9.75 16.91 12.74
N PRO A 66 -10.50 17.90 13.25
CA PRO A 66 -10.00 19.26 13.45
C PRO A 66 -8.96 19.30 14.58
N VAL A 67 -7.91 20.10 14.39
CA VAL A 67 -7.11 20.60 15.50
C VAL A 67 -7.92 21.69 16.19
N ARG A 68 -8.08 21.63 17.51
CA ARG A 68 -8.93 22.55 18.29
C ARG A 68 -8.10 23.45 19.20
N LEU A 69 -8.54 24.69 19.35
CA LEU A 69 -8.11 25.60 20.40
C LEU A 69 -9.32 25.96 21.27
N GLU A 70 -9.20 25.65 22.56
CA GLU A 70 -10.20 25.92 23.59
C GLU A 70 -9.67 27.05 24.49
N GLU A 71 -10.21 28.25 24.31
CA GLU A 71 -9.92 29.41 25.14
C GLU A 71 -11.04 29.58 26.18
N HIS A 72 -10.68 29.84 27.44
CA HIS A 72 -11.65 29.92 28.54
C HIS A 72 -12.70 31.02 28.29
N GLY A 73 -13.94 30.61 28.03
CA GLY A 73 -15.07 31.52 27.78
C GLY A 73 -15.30 31.92 26.31
N GLN A 74 -14.57 31.37 25.34
CA GLN A 74 -14.81 31.61 23.90
C GLN A 74 -15.35 30.35 23.19
N SER A 75 -15.87 30.53 21.97
CA SER A 75 -16.21 29.42 21.08
C SER A 75 -14.95 28.67 20.62
N VAL A 76 -15.07 27.35 20.50
CA VAL A 76 -13.97 26.47 20.08
C VAL A 76 -13.52 26.81 18.66
N LYS A 77 -12.25 27.12 18.48
CA LYS A 77 -11.66 27.48 17.17
C LYS A 77 -11.09 26.22 16.53
N GLU A 78 -11.44 25.95 15.28
CA GLU A 78 -11.07 24.71 14.59
C GLU A 78 -10.11 24.97 13.42
N PHE A 79 -9.09 24.12 13.28
CA PHE A 79 -8.02 24.27 12.30
C PHE A 79 -7.80 22.96 11.53
N CYS A 80 -7.52 23.05 10.24
CA CYS A 80 -7.27 21.88 9.39
C CYS A 80 -5.89 21.24 9.61
N THR A 81 -4.95 21.95 10.24
CA THR A 81 -3.59 21.48 10.56
C THR A 81 -3.04 22.20 11.80
N THR A 82 -2.03 21.61 12.43
CA THR A 82 -1.20 22.25 13.47
C THR A 82 -0.57 23.55 12.99
N ASP A 83 -0.10 23.59 11.74
CA ASP A 83 0.47 24.80 11.12
C ASP A 83 -0.52 25.96 11.08
N CYS A 84 -1.81 25.68 10.88
CA CYS A 84 -2.86 26.71 10.89
C CYS A 84 -3.13 27.21 12.32
N LEU A 85 -3.10 26.33 13.33
CA LEU A 85 -3.16 26.73 14.73
C LEU A 85 -1.96 27.59 15.14
N GLN A 86 -0.74 27.17 14.79
CA GLN A 86 0.47 27.93 15.12
C GLN A 86 0.47 29.31 14.46
N LYS A 87 0.04 29.39 13.19
CA LYS A 87 -0.14 30.68 12.48
C LYS A 87 -1.26 31.53 13.09
N TYR A 88 -2.32 30.94 13.65
CA TYR A 88 -3.34 31.67 14.41
C TYR A 88 -2.73 32.33 15.65
N GLN A 89 -2.04 31.54 16.48
CA GLN A 89 -1.45 32.01 17.73
C GLN A 89 -0.40 33.11 17.48
N ILE A 90 0.45 32.96 16.46
CA ILE A 90 1.39 34.02 16.04
C ILE A 90 0.63 35.28 15.61
N LYS A 91 -0.43 35.15 14.81
CA LYS A 91 -1.24 36.29 14.35
C LYS A 91 -1.85 37.04 15.53
N GLU A 92 -2.49 36.36 16.48
CA GLU A 92 -3.08 36.96 17.68
C GLU A 92 -2.02 37.73 18.50
N ILE A 93 -0.85 37.11 18.76
CA ILE A 93 0.26 37.75 19.47
C ILE A 93 0.73 39.03 18.76
N THR A 94 0.89 39.00 17.42
CA THR A 94 1.26 40.19 16.64
C THR A 94 0.14 41.24 16.51
N SER A 95 -1.11 40.88 16.81
CA SER A 95 -2.27 41.79 16.72
C SER A 95 -2.48 42.60 18.00
N GLY A 96 -1.98 42.12 19.15
CA GLY A 96 -2.18 42.75 20.45
C GLY A 96 -1.20 43.89 20.80
N SER A 97 -0.08 44.06 20.08
CA SER A 97 1.02 44.95 20.48
C SER A 97 0.95 46.35 19.84
N GLY A 98 -0.11 47.10 20.14
CA GLY A 98 -0.25 48.48 19.68
C GLY A 98 0.24 49.53 20.68
N GLU A 99 1.56 49.77 20.79
CA GLU A 99 2.16 51.05 21.27
C GLU A 99 3.70 51.10 21.09
N ARG A 100 4.25 52.32 21.20
CA ARG A 100 5.60 52.72 20.75
C ARG A 100 6.83 52.03 21.40
N GLY A 101 7.61 51.32 20.56
CA GLY A 101 9.00 51.74 20.28
C GLY A 101 10.11 51.49 21.31
N ARG A 102 10.62 50.24 21.39
CA ARG A 102 12.04 49.97 21.75
C ARG A 102 12.52 48.64 21.15
N ARG A 103 13.71 48.62 20.56
CA ARG A 103 14.57 47.41 20.56
C ARG A 103 15.34 47.43 21.89
N PRO A 104 15.49 46.28 22.57
CA PRO A 104 16.74 45.55 22.37
C PRO A 104 16.60 44.01 22.38
N SER A 105 17.71 43.37 22.00
CA SER A 105 18.21 42.03 22.40
C SER A 105 17.28 40.92 22.88
N TYR A 106 17.45 39.75 22.27
CA TYR A 106 17.49 38.41 22.87
C TYR A 106 17.17 38.31 24.38
N ILE A 107 15.93 37.92 24.68
CA ILE A 107 15.49 36.95 25.72
C ILE A 107 13.97 36.90 25.58
N LEU A 108 13.41 35.72 25.29
CA LEU A 108 11.97 35.47 25.43
C LEU A 108 11.80 34.42 26.54
N PRO A 109 10.98 34.65 27.58
CA PRO A 109 10.93 33.74 28.73
C PRO A 109 10.39 32.34 28.40
N THR A 110 11.08 31.32 28.89
CA THR A 110 10.70 29.91 28.77
C THR A 110 9.51 29.56 29.69
N ILE A 111 8.28 29.88 29.29
CA ILE A 111 7.07 29.17 29.75
C ILE A 111 6.09 28.97 28.58
N LEU A 112 6.28 27.88 27.84
CA LEU A 112 5.21 27.12 27.19
C LEU A 112 5.46 25.65 27.49
N TYR A 113 4.40 24.86 27.69
CA TYR A 113 4.52 23.44 28.01
C TYR A 113 4.89 22.62 26.77
N ASP A 114 6.18 22.57 26.48
CA ASP A 114 6.74 21.71 25.45
C ASP A 114 6.64 20.23 25.89
N ASN A 115 5.87 19.45 25.14
CA ASN A 115 5.78 17.99 25.26
C ASN A 115 6.39 17.29 24.02
N SER A 116 7.17 18.01 23.21
CA SER A 116 8.03 17.40 22.20
C SER A 116 9.24 16.74 22.85
N PHE A 117 9.88 15.82 22.12
CA PHE A 117 11.04 15.09 22.62
C PHE A 117 12.33 15.85 22.28
N SER A 118 13.02 16.33 23.30
CA SER A 118 14.31 17.01 23.17
C SER A 118 15.48 16.05 23.36
N TRP A 119 16.26 15.83 22.30
CA TRP A 119 17.49 15.04 22.37
C TRP A 119 18.51 15.64 23.35
N ASP A 120 18.61 16.97 23.43
CA ASP A 120 19.55 17.67 24.32
C ASP A 120 19.18 17.54 25.79
N GLU A 121 17.91 17.32 26.12
CA GLU A 121 17.48 16.99 27.49
C GLU A 121 17.66 15.50 27.76
N TYR A 122 17.24 14.65 26.83
CA TYR A 122 17.32 13.20 26.99
C TYR A 122 18.75 12.66 27.11
N LEU A 123 19.72 13.23 26.38
CA LEU A 123 21.14 12.89 26.52
C LEU A 123 21.70 13.27 27.89
N LYS A 124 21.25 14.40 28.48
CA LYS A 124 21.64 14.82 29.84
C LYS A 124 21.00 13.93 30.89
N GLU A 125 19.69 13.69 30.80
CA GLU A 125 18.94 12.82 31.72
C GLU A 125 19.51 11.39 31.74
N THR A 126 19.82 10.83 30.57
CA THR A 126 20.42 9.49 30.44
C THR A 126 21.94 9.46 30.59
N SER A 127 22.58 10.60 30.89
CA SER A 127 24.05 10.74 30.99
C SER A 127 24.82 10.08 29.82
N SER A 128 24.23 10.18 28.62
CA SER A 128 24.64 9.43 27.43
C SER A 128 25.21 10.36 26.36
N ILE A 129 26.00 9.79 25.45
CA ILE A 129 26.53 10.50 24.27
C ILE A 129 25.83 10.06 23.00
N SER A 130 25.66 10.97 22.04
CA SER A 130 25.24 10.62 20.68
C SER A 130 26.39 10.02 19.88
N ALA A 131 26.06 9.15 18.92
CA ALA A 131 27.02 8.67 17.95
C ALA A 131 27.44 9.82 17.00
N PRO A 132 28.75 10.06 16.78
CA PRO A 132 29.22 11.08 15.85
C PRO A 132 28.69 10.89 14.42
N PRO A 133 28.39 11.97 13.67
CA PRO A 133 27.97 11.87 12.27
C PRO A 133 28.98 11.22 11.31
N SER A 134 30.23 10.96 11.72
CA SER A 134 31.22 10.20 10.95
C SER A 134 30.93 8.69 10.91
N CYS A 135 30.23 8.16 11.92
CA CYS A 135 29.95 6.72 12.02
C CYS A 135 28.92 6.23 11.00
N PHE A 136 28.17 7.13 10.37
CA PHE A 136 26.99 6.82 9.56
C PHE A 136 27.24 6.96 8.05
N LYS A 137 26.71 6.03 7.25
CA LYS A 137 26.56 6.19 5.80
C LYS A 137 25.37 7.10 5.47
N GLN A 138 25.43 8.37 5.90
CA GLN A 138 24.39 9.38 5.71
C GLN A 138 25.00 10.74 5.34
N LEU A 139 24.25 11.57 4.61
CA LEU A 139 24.66 12.96 4.33
C LEU A 139 24.45 13.84 5.57
N ARG A 140 25.40 14.77 5.84
CA ARG A 140 25.30 15.75 6.94
C ARG A 140 24.11 16.71 6.82
N VAL A 141 23.65 16.95 5.59
CA VAL A 141 22.42 17.67 5.28
C VAL A 141 21.50 16.68 4.59
N ALA A 142 20.27 16.53 5.06
CA ALA A 142 19.33 15.57 4.51
C ALA A 142 19.04 15.88 3.01
N PRO A 143 19.00 14.86 2.14
CA PRO A 143 18.79 15.08 0.71
C PRO A 143 17.37 15.57 0.42
N LEU A 144 17.24 16.60 -0.43
CA LEU A 144 15.94 17.15 -0.82
C LEU A 144 15.10 16.10 -1.55
N ASN A 145 13.87 15.90 -1.08
CA ASN A 145 12.89 15.02 -1.72
C ASN A 145 12.08 15.79 -2.78
N GLU A 146 12.21 15.37 -4.04
CA GLU A 146 11.48 15.95 -5.19
C GLU A 146 10.52 14.92 -5.85
N PHE A 147 10.33 13.74 -5.24
CA PHE A 147 9.41 12.71 -5.72
C PHE A 147 7.96 13.10 -5.43
N LYS A 148 7.03 12.52 -6.19
CA LYS A 148 5.58 12.65 -5.97
C LYS A 148 4.94 11.27 -5.84
N ILE A 149 3.84 11.20 -5.09
CA ILE A 149 2.96 10.02 -5.06
C ILE A 149 2.43 9.77 -6.48
N GLY A 150 2.46 8.51 -6.91
CA GLY A 150 2.12 8.07 -8.27
C GLY A 150 3.31 7.96 -9.23
N MET A 151 4.50 8.51 -8.89
CA MET A 151 5.69 8.32 -9.71
C MET A 151 6.16 6.87 -9.71
N LYS A 152 6.58 6.36 -10.88
CA LYS A 152 7.18 5.02 -11.03
C LYS A 152 8.70 5.08 -11.13
N LEU A 153 9.37 4.09 -10.55
CA LEU A 153 10.82 3.91 -10.52
C LEU A 153 11.18 2.41 -10.56
N GLU A 154 12.47 2.09 -10.70
CA GLU A 154 13.00 0.74 -10.51
C GLU A 154 13.49 0.58 -9.06
N ALA A 155 13.19 -0.55 -8.43
CA ALA A 155 13.66 -0.89 -7.08
C ALA A 155 13.96 -2.39 -6.95
N LEU A 156 14.86 -2.77 -6.05
CA LEU A 156 15.04 -4.19 -5.65
C LEU A 156 13.82 -4.66 -4.83
N ASP A 157 13.31 -5.87 -5.05
CA ASP A 157 12.28 -6.47 -4.17
C ASP A 157 12.93 -6.81 -2.82
N PRO A 158 12.47 -6.25 -1.68
CA PRO A 158 13.05 -6.55 -0.36
C PRO A 158 12.97 -8.02 0.05
N ARG A 159 12.12 -8.82 -0.63
CA ARG A 159 11.95 -10.27 -0.42
C ARG A 159 12.77 -11.12 -1.41
N ASN A 160 13.27 -10.51 -2.49
CA ASN A 160 14.26 -11.12 -3.38
C ASN A 160 15.21 -10.05 -3.95
N LEU A 161 16.35 -9.86 -3.29
CA LEU A 161 17.34 -8.83 -3.65
C LEU A 161 18.00 -9.03 -5.03
N THR A 162 17.74 -10.16 -5.72
CA THR A 162 18.16 -10.39 -7.11
C THR A 162 17.16 -9.86 -8.15
N SER A 163 15.93 -9.51 -7.74
CA SER A 163 14.89 -8.97 -8.62
C SER A 163 14.87 -7.44 -8.58
N THR A 164 15.23 -6.80 -9.70
CA THR A 164 14.85 -5.40 -9.96
C THR A 164 13.43 -5.38 -10.53
N CYS A 165 12.52 -4.70 -9.86
CA CYS A 165 11.09 -4.59 -10.18
C CYS A 165 10.69 -3.13 -10.45
N ILE A 166 9.55 -2.92 -11.11
CA ILE A 166 8.90 -1.60 -11.11
C ILE A 166 8.23 -1.38 -9.75
N ALA A 167 8.41 -0.17 -9.20
CA ALA A 167 7.75 0.28 -7.99
C ALA A 167 7.10 1.65 -8.17
N THR A 168 5.96 1.85 -7.52
CA THR A 168 5.25 3.14 -7.46
C THR A 168 5.46 3.78 -6.08
N VAL A 169 5.71 5.09 -6.06
CA VAL A 169 5.71 5.90 -4.84
C VAL A 169 4.27 6.03 -4.35
N VAL A 170 3.96 5.40 -3.22
CA VAL A 170 2.62 5.45 -2.57
C VAL A 170 2.57 6.39 -1.37
N GLY A 171 3.71 6.91 -0.92
CA GLY A 171 3.80 7.89 0.18
C GLY A 171 5.18 8.53 0.29
N LEU A 172 5.26 9.63 1.05
CA LEU A 172 6.46 10.43 1.28
C LEU A 172 6.55 10.79 2.76
N GLN A 173 7.74 10.71 3.37
CA GLN A 173 7.94 11.11 4.77
C GLN A 173 9.40 11.59 4.95
N GLY A 174 9.59 12.90 5.04
CA GLY A 174 10.91 13.52 4.92
C GLY A 174 11.62 13.08 3.62
N PRO A 175 12.89 12.67 3.67
CA PRO A 175 13.67 12.18 2.51
C PRO A 175 13.42 10.69 2.19
N ARG A 176 12.42 10.05 2.83
CA ARG A 176 12.06 8.65 2.57
C ARG A 176 10.81 8.54 1.70
N LEU A 177 10.88 7.63 0.74
CA LEU A 177 9.79 7.20 -0.14
C LEU A 177 9.15 5.93 0.44
N ARG A 178 7.82 5.87 0.50
CA ARG A 178 7.08 4.61 0.68
C ARG A 178 6.78 4.05 -0.70
N LEU A 179 7.25 2.85 -0.97
CA LEU A 179 7.24 2.20 -2.27
C LEU A 179 6.38 0.93 -2.23
N ARG A 180 5.67 0.68 -3.32
CA ARG A 180 4.92 -0.56 -3.58
C ARG A 180 5.36 -1.14 -4.91
N LEU A 181 5.63 -2.44 -4.96
CA LEU A 181 5.99 -3.11 -6.21
C LEU A 181 4.75 -3.29 -7.08
N ASP A 182 4.83 -2.88 -8.34
CA ASP A 182 3.70 -2.94 -9.27
C ASP A 182 3.33 -4.39 -9.58
N GLY A 183 2.05 -4.71 -9.40
CA GLY A 183 1.50 -6.07 -9.53
C GLY A 183 1.61 -6.92 -8.25
N GLY A 184 2.19 -6.37 -7.17
CA GLY A 184 2.18 -6.97 -5.84
C GLY A 184 0.91 -6.68 -5.03
N ASP A 185 1.00 -6.94 -3.73
CA ASP A 185 0.00 -6.58 -2.71
C ASP A 185 0.28 -5.21 -2.06
N ASP A 186 -0.58 -4.80 -1.13
CA ASP A 186 -0.53 -3.53 -0.39
C ASP A 186 0.02 -3.64 1.04
N LYS A 187 0.46 -4.84 1.45
CA LYS A 187 0.94 -5.18 2.80
C LYS A 187 2.46 -5.20 2.87
N ASN A 188 3.12 -5.48 1.76
CA ASN A 188 4.58 -5.48 1.59
C ASN A 188 5.13 -4.13 1.09
N ASP A 189 4.51 -3.01 1.49
CA ASP A 189 5.06 -1.67 1.25
C ASP A 189 6.38 -1.49 2.02
N PHE A 190 7.39 -0.92 1.36
CA PHE A 190 8.73 -0.73 1.92
C PHE A 190 9.21 0.71 1.80
N TRP A 191 10.23 1.07 2.57
CA TRP A 191 10.76 2.44 2.61
C TRP A 191 12.20 2.50 2.09
N ARG A 192 12.51 3.52 1.29
CA ARG A 192 13.88 3.82 0.81
C ARG A 192 14.14 5.32 0.82
N LEU A 193 15.38 5.71 1.08
CA LEU A 193 15.82 7.11 0.97
C LEU A 193 15.95 7.51 -0.51
N VAL A 194 15.78 8.80 -0.82
CA VAL A 194 16.00 9.35 -2.18
C VAL A 194 17.45 9.27 -2.68
N ASP A 195 18.39 8.90 -1.80
CA ASP A 195 19.81 8.65 -2.06
C ASP A 195 20.21 7.17 -1.87
N SER A 196 19.25 6.25 -1.90
CA SER A 196 19.51 4.80 -1.79
C SER A 196 19.97 4.23 -3.14
N SER A 197 21.05 3.44 -3.12
CA SER A 197 21.54 2.67 -4.26
C SER A 197 20.66 1.47 -4.64
N GLU A 198 19.54 1.26 -3.96
CA GLU A 198 18.54 0.23 -4.29
C GLU A 198 17.40 0.75 -5.18
N ILE A 199 17.36 2.06 -5.48
CA ILE A 199 16.32 2.68 -6.32
C ILE A 199 16.92 3.46 -7.50
N HIS A 200 16.30 3.34 -8.67
CA HIS A 200 16.84 3.89 -9.92
C HIS A 200 15.73 4.45 -10.84
N PRO A 201 16.04 5.39 -11.75
CA PRO A 201 15.12 5.81 -12.80
C PRO A 201 14.87 4.66 -13.79
N ILE A 202 13.67 4.64 -14.39
CA ILE A 202 13.27 3.59 -15.33
C ILE A 202 14.17 3.58 -16.57
N GLY A 203 14.51 2.36 -17.01
CA GLY A 203 15.53 2.10 -18.02
C GLY A 203 16.95 2.13 -17.45
N HIS A 204 17.17 1.84 -16.16
CA HIS A 204 18.51 1.65 -15.60
C HIS A 204 18.93 0.18 -15.68
N CYS A 205 18.04 -0.73 -15.26
CA CYS A 205 18.24 -2.17 -15.33
C CYS A 205 18.64 -2.63 -16.75
N GLU A 206 17.92 -2.16 -17.78
CA GLU A 206 18.20 -2.44 -19.20
C GLU A 206 19.59 -1.93 -19.64
N LYS A 207 19.95 -0.69 -19.29
CA LYS A 207 21.26 -0.08 -19.66
C LYS A 207 22.44 -0.82 -19.05
N ASN A 208 22.23 -1.47 -17.92
CA ASN A 208 23.24 -2.26 -17.22
C ASN A 208 23.20 -3.75 -17.61
N GLY A 209 22.48 -4.12 -18.67
CA GLY A 209 22.38 -5.50 -19.18
C GLY A 209 21.45 -6.42 -18.39
N GLY A 210 20.69 -5.89 -17.43
CA GLY A 210 19.68 -6.61 -16.67
C GLY A 210 18.30 -6.61 -17.35
N MET A 211 17.38 -7.38 -16.79
CA MET A 211 15.98 -7.43 -17.22
C MET A 211 15.06 -7.34 -16.00
N LEU A 212 14.02 -6.50 -16.09
CA LEU A 212 13.05 -6.30 -15.00
C LEU A 212 12.27 -7.57 -14.71
N GLN A 213 12.25 -7.95 -13.44
CA GLN A 213 11.60 -9.16 -12.93
C GLN A 213 10.23 -8.86 -12.33
N PRO A 214 9.27 -9.81 -12.37
CA PRO A 214 8.07 -9.70 -11.56
C PRO A 214 8.45 -9.71 -10.06
N PRO A 215 7.69 -9.00 -9.20
CA PRO A 215 7.90 -9.06 -7.75
C PRO A 215 7.59 -10.46 -7.21
N LEU A 216 8.17 -10.84 -6.07
CA LEU A 216 7.99 -12.19 -5.50
C LEU A 216 6.52 -12.50 -5.16
N GLY A 217 5.74 -11.46 -4.83
CA GLY A 217 4.29 -11.52 -4.62
C GLY A 217 3.45 -11.09 -5.84
N PHE A 218 3.94 -11.29 -7.06
CA PHE A 218 3.18 -10.93 -8.28
C PHE A 218 1.85 -11.69 -8.35
N ARG A 219 0.75 -10.94 -8.50
CA ARG A 219 -0.62 -11.47 -8.36
C ARG A 219 -1.19 -12.14 -9.62
N MET A 220 -0.45 -12.13 -10.73
CA MET A 220 -0.83 -12.77 -11.99
C MET A 220 0.14 -13.94 -12.30
N ASN A 221 -0.14 -14.69 -13.38
CA ASN A 221 0.79 -15.72 -13.86
C ASN A 221 2.09 -15.11 -14.42
N ALA A 222 3.20 -15.85 -14.37
CA ALA A 222 4.49 -15.35 -14.85
C ALA A 222 4.48 -14.97 -16.35
N SER A 223 3.65 -15.63 -17.15
CA SER A 223 3.48 -15.36 -18.58
C SER A 223 2.79 -14.02 -18.90
N SER A 224 2.04 -13.42 -17.98
CA SER A 224 1.48 -12.07 -18.18
C SER A 224 2.47 -10.94 -17.90
N TRP A 225 3.62 -11.22 -17.26
CA TRP A 225 4.59 -10.18 -16.85
C TRP A 225 4.99 -9.19 -17.97
N PRO A 226 5.31 -9.61 -19.21
CA PRO A 226 5.68 -8.67 -20.27
C PRO A 226 4.55 -7.71 -20.65
N MET A 227 3.31 -8.21 -20.71
CA MET A 227 2.13 -7.39 -20.99
C MET A 227 1.72 -6.52 -19.80
N PHE A 228 1.88 -7.02 -18.58
CA PHE A 228 1.68 -6.25 -17.36
C PHE A 228 2.66 -5.07 -17.28
N LEU A 229 3.95 -5.31 -17.57
CA LEU A 229 5.00 -4.28 -17.58
C LEU A 229 4.68 -3.20 -18.63
N LEU A 230 4.32 -3.60 -19.85
CA LEU A 230 3.92 -2.67 -20.92
C LEU A 230 2.67 -1.85 -20.53
N LYS A 231 1.62 -2.49 -20.02
CA LYS A 231 0.37 -1.84 -19.53
C LYS A 231 0.65 -0.86 -18.38
N THR A 232 1.60 -1.20 -17.49
CA THR A 232 1.96 -0.42 -16.31
C THR A 232 2.83 0.80 -16.63
N LEU A 233 3.71 0.72 -17.63
CA LEU A 233 4.57 1.84 -18.03
C LEU A 233 3.91 2.79 -19.05
N ASN A 234 2.95 2.31 -19.85
CA ASN A 234 2.26 3.12 -20.85
C ASN A 234 1.47 4.27 -20.19
N GLY A 235 1.93 5.51 -20.41
CA GLY A 235 1.30 6.72 -19.89
C GLY A 235 1.58 7.03 -18.41
N ALA A 236 2.51 6.32 -17.76
CA ALA A 236 2.87 6.55 -16.36
C ALA A 236 3.78 7.77 -16.15
N GLU A 237 3.66 8.46 -15.01
CA GLU A 237 4.63 9.48 -14.58
C GLU A 237 5.90 8.77 -14.07
N MET A 238 6.93 8.70 -14.92
CA MET A 238 8.22 8.13 -14.54
C MET A 238 9.04 9.13 -13.71
N ALA A 239 9.66 8.69 -12.62
CA ALA A 239 10.56 9.51 -11.82
C ALA A 239 11.79 9.93 -12.65
N PRO A 240 12.05 11.24 -12.85
CA PRO A 240 13.14 11.69 -13.71
C PRO A 240 14.51 11.52 -13.02
N ALA A 241 15.53 11.07 -13.76
CA ALA A 241 16.85 10.74 -13.20
C ALA A 241 17.48 11.82 -12.28
N LYS A 242 17.19 13.10 -12.50
CA LYS A 242 17.69 14.23 -11.69
C LYS A 242 17.20 14.28 -10.22
N ILE A 243 16.09 13.60 -9.88
CA ILE A 243 15.56 13.62 -8.51
C ILE A 243 16.11 12.49 -7.64
N PHE A 244 16.70 11.46 -8.25
CA PHE A 244 17.53 10.48 -7.55
C PHE A 244 18.82 11.17 -7.10
N LYS A 245 19.20 10.97 -5.84
CA LYS A 245 20.35 11.62 -5.23
C LYS A 245 21.51 10.64 -5.13
N LYS A 246 22.75 11.15 -5.16
CA LYS A 246 23.94 10.30 -5.07
C LYS A 246 24.09 9.77 -3.65
N GLU A 247 24.30 8.47 -3.51
CA GLU A 247 24.49 7.83 -2.20
C GLU A 247 25.70 8.41 -1.43
N PRO A 248 25.58 8.69 -0.12
CA PRO A 248 26.69 9.09 0.74
C PRO A 248 27.85 8.08 0.76
N PRO A 249 29.10 8.54 0.97
CA PRO A 249 30.26 7.66 1.08
C PRO A 249 30.15 6.76 2.33
N THR A 250 30.51 5.49 2.17
CA THR A 250 30.65 4.56 3.30
C THR A 250 31.78 5.02 4.23
N PRO A 251 31.57 5.07 5.56
CA PRO A 251 32.64 5.29 6.53
C PRO A 251 33.73 4.21 6.39
N LYS A 252 35.00 4.52 6.69
CA LYS A 252 36.10 3.57 6.42
C LYS A 252 36.13 2.37 7.36
N ASN A 253 35.68 2.56 8.60
CA ASN A 253 35.72 1.59 9.69
C ASN A 253 34.43 1.74 10.52
N ASN A 254 34.11 0.74 11.34
CA ASN A 254 33.11 0.90 12.39
C ASN A 254 33.64 1.81 13.51
N GLU A 255 33.09 3.02 13.64
CA GLU A 255 33.45 3.99 14.68
C GLU A 255 32.47 3.99 15.88
N PHE A 256 31.39 3.21 15.83
CA PHE A 256 30.39 3.14 16.91
C PHE A 256 30.97 2.53 18.19
N LYS A 257 30.43 2.95 19.34
CA LYS A 257 30.76 2.43 20.67
C LYS A 257 29.49 2.06 21.41
N VAL A 258 29.58 1.06 22.28
CA VAL A 258 28.49 0.66 23.18
C VAL A 258 28.05 1.85 24.03
N GLY A 259 26.73 2.04 24.19
CA GLY A 259 26.13 3.15 24.91
C GLY A 259 25.92 4.44 24.09
N MET A 260 26.40 4.52 22.84
CA MET A 260 26.09 5.66 21.97
C MET A 260 24.62 5.65 21.54
N LYS A 261 23.95 6.82 21.61
CA LYS A 261 22.58 7.02 21.14
C LYS A 261 22.51 7.48 19.68
N LEU A 262 21.46 7.05 18.98
CA LEU A 262 21.21 7.31 17.56
C LEU A 262 19.71 7.23 17.24
N GLU A 263 19.36 7.55 16.00
CA GLU A 263 18.02 7.38 15.44
C GLU A 263 17.99 6.14 14.52
N ALA A 264 17.03 5.23 14.71
CA ALA A 264 16.96 3.97 13.95
C ALA A 264 15.56 3.65 13.43
N VAL A 265 15.46 3.06 12.24
CA VAL A 265 14.20 2.51 11.71
C VAL A 265 13.79 1.26 12.49
N ASP A 266 12.56 1.20 12.98
CA ASP A 266 12.00 -0.08 13.46
C ASP A 266 11.75 -1.00 12.25
N LYS A 267 12.52 -2.10 12.14
CA LYS A 267 12.39 -3.06 11.04
C LYS A 267 11.05 -3.82 11.03
N LYS A 268 10.30 -3.83 12.14
CA LYS A 268 8.93 -4.37 12.20
C LYS A 268 7.88 -3.35 11.81
N ASN A 269 8.15 -2.06 12.00
CA ASN A 269 7.28 -0.95 11.61
C ASN A 269 8.04 0.13 10.81
N PRO A 270 8.50 -0.13 9.56
CA PRO A 270 9.51 0.72 8.91
C PRO A 270 9.10 2.18 8.61
N GLN A 271 7.84 2.54 8.83
CA GLN A 271 7.35 3.93 8.88
C GLN A 271 7.97 4.73 10.04
N LEU A 272 8.30 4.07 11.15
CA LEU A 272 8.84 4.68 12.36
C LEU A 272 10.38 4.81 12.26
N ILE A 273 10.88 5.94 12.75
CA ILE A 273 12.27 6.08 13.22
C ILE A 273 12.16 6.43 14.70
N CYS A 274 12.97 5.80 15.54
CA CYS A 274 12.88 5.87 17.00
C CYS A 274 14.22 6.24 17.63
N ALA A 275 14.19 6.78 18.85
CA ALA A 275 15.37 6.85 19.70
C ALA A 275 15.89 5.43 20.03
N ALA A 276 17.19 5.21 19.85
CA ALA A 276 17.83 3.92 20.07
C ALA A 276 19.28 4.08 20.58
N THR A 277 19.81 3.00 21.14
CA THR A 277 21.17 2.91 21.68
C THR A 277 21.94 1.77 21.00
N VAL A 278 23.26 1.92 20.84
CA VAL A 278 24.16 0.82 20.44
C VAL A 278 24.41 -0.07 21.66
N GLY A 279 23.74 -1.22 21.73
CA GLY A 279 23.87 -2.16 22.85
C GLY A 279 25.14 -3.01 22.80
N VAL A 280 25.60 -3.39 21.60
CA VAL A 280 26.80 -4.22 21.39
C VAL A 280 27.48 -3.82 20.07
N VAL A 281 28.80 -3.94 19.99
CA VAL A 281 29.59 -3.78 18.76
C VAL A 281 30.41 -5.07 18.54
N ASN A 282 30.39 -5.61 17.31
CA ASN A 282 31.09 -6.84 16.94
C ASN A 282 31.63 -6.74 15.50
N GLY A 283 32.89 -6.33 15.34
CA GLY A 283 33.49 -6.06 14.04
C GLY A 283 32.70 -5.00 13.26
N ASP A 284 32.30 -5.33 12.03
CA ASP A 284 31.46 -4.45 11.19
C ASP A 284 29.99 -4.36 11.66
N MET A 285 29.56 -5.21 12.60
CA MET A 285 28.17 -5.30 13.05
C MET A 285 27.94 -4.52 14.34
N ILE A 286 26.78 -3.89 14.45
CA ILE A 286 26.29 -3.22 15.67
C ILE A 286 24.89 -3.74 16.02
N HIS A 287 24.62 -3.85 17.32
CA HIS A 287 23.32 -4.23 17.86
C HIS A 287 22.54 -2.98 18.25
N ILE A 288 21.43 -2.73 17.56
CA ILE A 288 20.53 -1.60 17.81
C ILE A 288 19.49 -2.03 18.83
N THR A 289 19.46 -1.35 19.98
CA THR A 289 18.48 -1.57 21.05
C THR A 289 17.53 -0.39 21.15
N PHE A 290 16.22 -0.61 21.14
CA PHE A 290 15.24 0.49 21.13
C PHE A 290 14.96 1.04 22.52
N ASP A 291 15.16 2.35 22.71
CA ASP A 291 15.12 2.98 24.02
C ASP A 291 13.73 2.85 24.64
N GLY A 292 13.66 2.31 25.87
CA GLY A 292 12.40 2.08 26.59
C GLY A 292 11.60 0.84 26.17
N TRP A 293 12.07 0.07 25.18
CA TRP A 293 11.43 -1.18 24.74
C TRP A 293 12.15 -2.42 25.30
N ARG A 294 11.43 -3.52 25.52
CA ARG A 294 11.95 -4.75 26.15
C ARG A 294 12.68 -5.68 25.17
N GLY A 295 13.61 -5.13 24.37
CA GLY A 295 14.46 -5.87 23.43
C GLY A 295 13.78 -6.54 22.23
N ALA A 296 12.45 -6.67 22.23
CA ALA A 296 11.69 -7.41 21.22
C ALA A 296 11.72 -6.78 19.81
N PHE A 297 12.28 -5.59 19.64
CA PHE A 297 12.42 -4.87 18.36
C PHE A 297 13.88 -4.77 17.91
N ASP A 298 14.82 -5.20 18.76
CA ASP A 298 16.25 -5.03 18.56
C ASP A 298 16.76 -5.86 17.37
N TYR A 299 17.83 -5.39 16.74
CA TYR A 299 18.44 -6.10 15.62
C TYR A 299 19.93 -5.81 15.47
N TRP A 300 20.61 -6.74 14.80
CA TRP A 300 21.93 -6.49 14.24
C TRP A 300 21.84 -5.81 12.86
N CYS A 301 22.73 -4.87 12.60
CA CYS A 301 23.00 -4.31 11.27
C CYS A 301 24.50 -4.03 11.10
N ARG A 302 24.96 -3.83 9.86
CA ARG A 302 26.29 -3.26 9.62
C ARG A 302 26.32 -1.78 10.02
N TYR A 303 27.49 -1.26 10.38
CA TYR A 303 27.69 0.17 10.67
C TYR A 303 27.34 1.09 9.49
N ASP A 304 27.42 0.60 8.24
CA ASP A 304 27.10 1.35 7.02
C ASP A 304 25.64 1.19 6.56
N SER A 305 24.77 0.66 7.42
CA SER A 305 23.33 0.55 7.16
C SER A 305 22.68 1.91 6.88
N ARG A 306 21.75 1.96 5.93
CA ARG A 306 20.95 3.15 5.59
C ARG A 306 19.74 3.36 6.52
N ASP A 307 19.48 2.41 7.43
CA ASP A 307 18.37 2.43 8.40
C ASP A 307 18.72 3.11 9.75
N ILE A 308 19.94 3.63 9.88
CA ILE A 308 20.44 4.31 11.07
C ILE A 308 20.94 5.73 10.74
N PHE A 309 20.71 6.66 11.66
CA PHE A 309 20.92 8.09 11.47
C PHE A 309 21.49 8.75 12.73
N PRO A 310 22.29 9.83 12.59
CA PRO A 310 22.77 10.59 13.74
C PRO A 310 21.61 11.29 14.46
N VAL A 311 21.80 11.54 15.76
CA VAL A 311 20.87 12.30 16.60
C VAL A 311 20.51 13.66 15.96
N GLY A 312 19.22 13.95 15.86
CA GLY A 312 18.67 15.17 15.27
C GLY A 312 18.36 15.09 13.77
N TRP A 313 18.67 13.98 13.10
CA TRP A 313 18.45 13.82 11.66
C TRP A 313 16.97 13.86 11.27
N CYS A 314 16.08 13.26 12.06
CA CYS A 314 14.63 13.34 11.86
C CYS A 314 14.14 14.80 11.87
N ALA A 315 14.53 15.58 12.88
CA ALA A 315 14.17 16.99 12.99
C ALA A 315 14.72 17.82 11.81
N ALA A 316 15.99 17.61 11.43
CA ALA A 316 16.63 18.29 10.30
C ALA A 316 16.07 17.91 8.93
N SER A 317 15.40 16.75 8.82
CA SER A 317 14.90 16.18 7.56
C SER A 317 13.37 16.25 7.40
N GLY A 318 12.65 16.78 8.39
CA GLY A 318 11.19 16.84 8.39
C GLY A 318 10.52 15.47 8.57
N HIS A 319 11.19 14.54 9.25
CA HIS A 319 10.68 13.19 9.54
C HIS A 319 10.26 13.09 11.02
N PRO A 320 9.11 12.48 11.35
CA PRO A 320 8.68 12.30 12.74
C PRO A 320 9.51 11.23 13.48
N LEU A 321 10.26 11.69 14.48
CA LEU A 321 10.94 10.82 15.45
C LEU A 321 9.94 10.29 16.49
N GLN A 322 10.04 9.00 16.84
CA GLN A 322 9.37 8.44 18.01
C GLN A 322 10.24 8.60 19.26
N PRO A 323 9.69 9.11 20.38
CA PRO A 323 10.40 9.12 21.66
C PRO A 323 10.64 7.69 22.18
N PRO A 324 11.49 7.53 23.20
CA PRO A 324 11.63 6.27 23.93
C PRO A 324 10.27 5.69 24.36
N GLY A 325 10.16 4.36 24.31
CA GLY A 325 8.98 3.64 24.81
C GLY A 325 8.76 3.92 26.29
N ALA A 326 7.56 4.34 26.69
CA ALA A 326 7.30 4.78 28.04
C ALA A 326 7.48 3.65 29.08
N PRO A 327 8.44 3.75 30.02
CA PRO A 327 8.46 2.93 31.22
C PRO A 327 7.30 3.33 32.14
N GLY A 328 7.06 2.55 33.20
CA GLY A 328 6.15 2.98 34.26
C GLY A 328 6.63 4.29 34.89
N SER A 329 5.82 5.36 34.77
CA SER A 329 6.07 6.75 35.19
C SER A 329 7.32 7.42 34.58
N GLY A 330 7.11 8.41 33.69
CA GLY A 330 8.21 9.18 33.08
C GLY A 330 7.80 10.15 31.96
N LYS A 331 6.99 11.18 32.29
CA LYS A 331 6.59 12.36 31.49
C LYS A 331 6.03 12.17 30.06
N TYR A 332 6.68 11.42 29.17
CA TYR A 332 6.38 11.39 27.74
C TYR A 332 5.28 10.36 27.37
N LYS A 333 4.02 10.77 27.44
CA LYS A 333 2.88 9.95 26.97
C LYS A 333 2.67 10.10 25.45
N ALA A 334 3.18 9.13 24.69
CA ALA A 334 2.79 8.96 23.28
C ALA A 334 1.26 8.72 23.16
N ARG A 335 0.55 9.62 22.47
CA ARG A 335 -0.89 9.48 22.21
C ARG A 335 -1.14 8.93 20.80
N VAL A 336 -1.39 7.61 20.71
CA VAL A 336 -2.20 7.06 19.61
C VAL A 336 -3.66 7.30 19.99
N LEU A 337 -4.37 8.16 19.25
CA LEU A 337 -5.77 8.50 19.55
C LEU A 337 -6.73 7.50 18.91
N SER A 338 -7.24 6.55 19.70
CA SER A 338 -8.29 5.60 19.29
C SER A 338 -9.03 4.99 20.50
N VAL A 339 -9.87 5.77 21.20
CA VAL A 339 -10.73 5.29 22.31
C VAL A 339 -12.10 6.03 22.28
N PRO A 340 -13.25 5.33 22.47
CA PRO A 340 -14.60 5.91 22.56
C PRO A 340 -14.87 6.70 23.88
N PRO A 341 -16.01 7.40 24.04
CA PRO A 341 -16.19 8.42 25.08
C PRO A 341 -16.56 7.87 26.48
N PRO A 342 -16.15 8.57 27.58
CA PRO A 342 -16.49 8.24 28.97
C PRO A 342 -17.72 9.01 29.52
N MET A 343 -18.20 8.59 30.71
CA MET A 343 -19.32 9.20 31.46
C MET A 343 -18.87 10.21 32.54
N VAL A 344 -19.84 10.84 33.24
CA VAL A 344 -19.72 12.14 33.95
C VAL A 344 -19.62 12.02 35.49
N THR A 345 -18.39 12.14 36.03
CA THR A 345 -17.86 13.11 37.06
C THR A 345 -18.73 13.65 38.24
N ILE A 346 -18.24 13.86 39.50
CA ILE A 346 -16.90 13.57 40.11
C ILE A 346 -16.75 13.33 41.67
N PRO A 347 -17.32 14.08 42.67
CA PRO A 347 -16.78 14.08 44.07
C PRO A 347 -17.83 14.23 45.24
N PRO A 348 -17.52 14.65 46.52
CA PRO A 348 -16.24 14.68 47.30
C PRO A 348 -16.27 14.13 48.77
N ALA A 349 -15.07 13.98 49.35
CA ALA A 349 -14.68 14.25 50.77
C ALA A 349 -15.14 13.35 51.95
N ALA A 350 -14.40 13.21 53.06
CA ALA A 350 -12.94 13.38 53.34
C ALA A 350 -12.54 12.85 54.75
N ALA A 351 -11.29 12.35 54.89
CA ALA A 351 -10.55 12.06 56.15
C ALA A 351 -11.18 10.98 57.10
N THR A 352 -10.50 10.36 58.09
CA THR A 352 -9.13 10.50 58.65
C THR A 352 -8.63 9.11 59.15
N GLU A 353 -7.33 8.93 59.38
CA GLU A 353 -6.73 7.79 60.13
C GLU A 353 -6.88 7.98 61.69
N PRO A 354 -6.39 7.10 62.63
CA PRO A 354 -5.54 5.90 62.45
C PRO A 354 -5.72 4.66 63.39
N ASN A 355 -4.95 3.61 63.06
CA ASN A 355 -4.20 2.68 63.94
C ASN A 355 -4.84 1.37 64.52
N CYS A 356 -3.94 0.37 64.66
CA CYS A 356 -3.97 -0.91 65.40
C CYS A 356 -4.92 -2.06 64.97
N GLY A 357 -4.43 -3.30 65.17
CA GLY A 357 -5.15 -4.57 64.97
C GLY A 357 -5.70 -5.17 66.30
N PRO A 358 -5.94 -6.50 66.44
CA PRO A 358 -5.19 -7.60 65.81
C PRO A 358 -6.03 -8.72 65.13
N SER A 359 -5.32 -9.77 64.70
CA SER A 359 -5.80 -11.11 64.26
C SER A 359 -6.41 -11.94 65.43
N PRO A 360 -7.03 -13.15 65.26
CA PRO A 360 -6.58 -14.24 64.35
C PRO A 360 -7.62 -15.22 63.72
N GLN A 361 -7.12 -16.16 62.88
CA GLN A 361 -7.67 -17.49 62.51
C GLN A 361 -9.00 -17.54 61.69
N SER A 362 -9.27 -18.51 60.80
CA SER A 362 -8.53 -19.62 60.14
C SER A 362 -9.31 -20.04 58.85
N THR A 363 -9.03 -21.06 58.02
CA THR A 363 -8.12 -22.22 58.07
C THR A 363 -7.43 -22.48 56.70
N GLU A 364 -7.71 -23.57 55.96
CA GLU A 364 -6.86 -24.10 54.87
C GLU A 364 -7.62 -24.70 53.64
N MET A 365 -6.85 -24.97 52.59
CA MET A 365 -7.13 -25.73 51.34
C MET A 365 -7.17 -27.27 51.57
N PRO A 366 -7.47 -28.21 50.61
CA PRO A 366 -6.97 -28.25 49.21
C PRO A 366 -7.83 -28.96 48.12
N SER A 367 -7.21 -29.19 46.95
CA SER A 367 -7.63 -29.97 45.75
C SER A 367 -7.21 -31.46 45.85
N PRO A 368 -7.20 -32.37 44.81
CA PRO A 368 -7.63 -32.30 43.38
C PRO A 368 -8.26 -33.60 42.75
N LYS A 369 -8.41 -33.63 41.38
CA LYS A 369 -8.32 -34.79 40.41
C LYS A 369 -9.50 -35.78 40.11
N SER A 370 -9.73 -36.00 38.80
CA SER A 370 -10.11 -37.26 38.03
C SER A 370 -11.39 -38.08 38.38
N SER A 371 -12.06 -38.86 37.49
CA SER A 371 -12.04 -39.08 36.00
C SER A 371 -13.18 -40.05 35.55
N THR A 372 -13.49 -40.14 34.23
CA THR A 372 -14.14 -41.29 33.49
C THR A 372 -15.61 -41.68 33.87
N THR A 373 -16.50 -42.31 33.06
CA THR A 373 -16.48 -42.93 31.70
C THR A 373 -17.92 -43.00 31.06
N GLU A 374 -18.01 -43.20 29.74
CA GLU A 374 -18.93 -44.04 28.87
C GLU A 374 -20.23 -44.72 29.44
N GLU A 375 -21.33 -45.07 28.71
CA GLU A 375 -21.82 -44.94 27.29
C GLU A 375 -23.33 -45.45 27.19
N ILE A 376 -23.92 -45.61 25.98
CA ILE A 376 -24.93 -46.64 25.52
C ILE A 376 -26.46 -46.33 25.29
N ILE A 377 -26.86 -46.31 23.99
CA ILE A 377 -28.06 -46.88 23.26
C ILE A 377 -29.52 -46.26 23.25
N ASN A 378 -29.93 -45.81 22.02
CA ASN A 378 -31.15 -45.96 21.17
C ASN A 378 -32.66 -45.91 21.63
N SER A 379 -33.44 -44.97 21.03
CA SER A 379 -34.66 -45.15 20.13
C SER A 379 -36.00 -45.81 20.60
N PRO A 380 -37.14 -45.73 19.85
CA PRO A 380 -37.69 -44.75 18.86
C PRO A 380 -39.24 -44.46 18.93
N ASN A 381 -39.78 -43.76 17.91
CA ASN A 381 -41.18 -43.71 17.38
C ASN A 381 -42.22 -42.68 17.92
N GLY A 382 -42.87 -41.93 17.00
CA GLY A 382 -44.00 -40.98 17.22
C GLY A 382 -44.56 -40.40 15.90
N VAL A 383 -45.86 -40.06 15.80
CA VAL A 383 -46.66 -40.01 14.54
C VAL A 383 -47.92 -39.08 14.61
N LEU A 384 -48.12 -38.18 13.61
CA LEU A 384 -49.36 -37.43 13.18
C LEU A 384 -50.04 -36.46 14.22
N ASP A 385 -50.89 -35.44 13.92
CA ASP A 385 -51.23 -34.69 12.68
C ASP A 385 -51.94 -33.31 12.95
N ASP A 386 -51.89 -32.41 11.95
CA ASP A 386 -52.88 -31.36 11.49
C ASP A 386 -53.26 -30.03 12.26
N VAL A 387 -53.69 -29.05 11.44
CA VAL A 387 -54.41 -27.75 11.59
C VAL A 387 -53.80 -26.53 12.34
N SER A 388 -54.07 -25.35 11.76
CA SER A 388 -53.73 -23.97 12.20
C SER A 388 -55.02 -23.13 12.40
N PRO A 389 -55.05 -21.79 12.58
CA PRO A 389 -54.01 -20.82 12.96
C PRO A 389 -54.45 -19.84 14.08
N LYS A 390 -53.50 -19.09 14.68
CA LYS A 390 -53.77 -17.70 15.12
C LYS A 390 -52.50 -16.84 15.22
N ILE A 391 -52.61 -15.57 14.85
CA ILE A 391 -51.51 -14.60 14.85
C ILE A 391 -51.59 -13.73 16.11
N THR A 392 -50.49 -13.63 16.84
CA THR A 392 -50.21 -12.52 17.77
C THR A 392 -48.71 -12.24 17.76
N VAL A 393 -48.32 -10.97 17.85
CA VAL A 393 -46.92 -10.52 17.76
C VAL A 393 -46.38 -10.14 19.14
N THR A 394 -45.20 -10.65 19.49
CA THR A 394 -44.32 -10.07 20.51
C THR A 394 -42.85 -10.40 20.21
N GLU A 395 -41.94 -9.61 20.78
CA GLU A 395 -40.49 -9.60 20.48
C GLU A 395 -39.75 -10.91 20.85
N PRO A 396 -38.60 -11.20 20.20
CA PRO A 396 -37.86 -12.45 20.38
C PRO A 396 -36.77 -12.38 21.45
N ASP A 397 -36.31 -13.54 21.94
CA ASP A 397 -34.88 -13.70 22.23
C ASP A 397 -34.34 -15.14 22.00
N THR A 398 -33.09 -15.19 21.56
CA THR A 398 -32.05 -16.23 21.60
C THR A 398 -32.28 -17.67 21.08
N SER A 399 -31.37 -18.08 20.19
CA SER A 399 -30.79 -19.44 20.07
C SER A 399 -31.49 -20.57 19.30
N SER A 400 -31.83 -20.38 18.02
CA SER A 400 -31.64 -21.44 16.99
C SER A 400 -31.79 -20.94 15.54
N LEU A 401 -30.87 -20.10 15.06
CA LEU A 401 -30.82 -19.82 13.61
C LEU A 401 -30.30 -21.04 12.84
N PRO A 402 -31.03 -21.55 11.83
CA PRO A 402 -30.46 -22.51 10.89
C PRO A 402 -29.31 -21.86 10.12
N LYS A 403 -28.36 -22.66 9.62
CA LYS A 403 -27.29 -22.17 8.75
C LYS A 403 -27.86 -21.67 7.42
N GLN A 404 -28.25 -20.39 7.38
CA GLN A 404 -28.65 -19.72 6.16
C GLN A 404 -27.46 -19.70 5.20
N ASN A 405 -27.57 -20.42 4.09
CA ASN A 405 -26.56 -20.38 3.04
C ASN A 405 -26.50 -18.95 2.48
N PRO A 406 -25.31 -18.34 2.34
CA PRO A 406 -25.20 -16.94 1.94
C PRO A 406 -25.83 -16.71 0.57
N THR A 407 -26.83 -15.83 0.54
CA THR A 407 -27.43 -15.32 -0.69
C THR A 407 -26.63 -14.14 -1.22
N VAL A 408 -26.62 -13.98 -2.53
CA VAL A 408 -25.99 -12.85 -3.24
C VAL A 408 -26.93 -12.32 -4.32
N CYS A 409 -26.76 -11.05 -4.66
CA CYS A 409 -27.38 -10.40 -5.81
C CYS A 409 -26.27 -9.67 -6.59
N ALA A 410 -26.33 -9.67 -7.92
CA ALA A 410 -25.38 -9.00 -8.79
C ALA A 410 -26.11 -8.03 -9.72
N TYR A 411 -25.97 -6.73 -9.47
CA TYR A 411 -26.63 -5.65 -10.20
C TYR A 411 -25.85 -5.32 -11.48
N VAL A 412 -26.54 -5.22 -12.62
CA VAL A 412 -25.93 -5.01 -13.94
C VAL A 412 -25.93 -3.54 -14.31
N ASN A 413 -24.74 -2.94 -14.41
CA ASN A 413 -24.59 -1.53 -14.72
C ASN A 413 -24.43 -1.32 -16.23
N HIS A 414 -25.54 -1.32 -16.98
CA HIS A 414 -25.56 -1.21 -18.46
C HIS A 414 -24.91 0.08 -19.05
N ARG A 415 -24.44 1.00 -18.21
CA ARG A 415 -23.67 2.21 -18.62
C ARG A 415 -22.14 2.01 -18.51
N CYS A 416 -21.68 0.86 -18.01
CA CYS A 416 -20.26 0.50 -17.91
C CYS A 416 -19.72 -0.05 -19.24
N THR A 417 -18.42 0.14 -19.49
CA THR A 417 -17.73 -0.37 -20.68
C THR A 417 -17.70 -1.91 -20.68
N SER A 418 -18.31 -2.54 -21.68
CA SER A 418 -18.44 -4.01 -21.82
C SER A 418 -17.24 -4.70 -22.51
N GLY A 419 -16.08 -4.05 -22.56
CA GLY A 419 -14.89 -4.57 -23.22
C GLY A 419 -15.02 -4.77 -24.75
N PRO A 420 -14.02 -5.37 -25.40
CA PRO A 420 -14.06 -5.65 -26.83
C PRO A 420 -14.80 -6.97 -27.16
N TYR A 421 -14.82 -7.95 -26.26
CA TYR A 421 -15.33 -9.29 -26.53
C TYR A 421 -16.87 -9.42 -26.45
N LEU A 422 -17.52 -8.62 -25.59
CA LEU A 422 -18.98 -8.64 -25.46
C LEU A 422 -19.64 -7.71 -26.49
N ASP A 423 -20.81 -8.08 -26.96
CA ASP A 423 -21.66 -7.23 -27.81
C ASP A 423 -22.46 -6.26 -26.94
N VAL A 424 -22.33 -4.95 -27.20
CA VAL A 424 -22.95 -3.90 -26.38
C VAL A 424 -24.49 -3.94 -26.48
N HIS A 425 -25.04 -4.35 -27.63
CA HIS A 425 -26.50 -4.47 -27.81
C HIS A 425 -27.06 -5.75 -27.17
N LYS A 426 -26.25 -6.81 -26.99
CA LYS A 426 -26.60 -7.94 -26.11
C LYS A 426 -26.52 -7.55 -24.64
N VAL A 427 -25.43 -6.91 -24.18
CA VAL A 427 -25.23 -6.49 -22.77
C VAL A 427 -26.27 -5.47 -22.31
N PHE A 428 -26.74 -4.58 -23.20
CA PHE A 428 -27.84 -3.65 -22.90
C PHE A 428 -29.21 -4.34 -22.74
N ARG A 429 -29.36 -5.61 -23.19
CA ARG A 429 -30.59 -6.43 -23.05
C ARG A 429 -30.53 -7.44 -21.91
N LEU A 430 -29.47 -7.46 -21.11
CA LEU A 430 -29.41 -8.25 -19.89
C LEU A 430 -30.44 -7.76 -18.85
N PRO A 431 -30.86 -8.61 -17.89
CA PRO A 431 -31.62 -8.13 -16.74
C PRO A 431 -30.77 -7.14 -15.91
N SER A 432 -31.43 -6.23 -15.19
CA SER A 432 -30.76 -5.25 -14.32
C SER A 432 -30.13 -5.87 -13.07
N GLN A 433 -30.44 -7.13 -12.75
CA GLN A 433 -29.79 -7.90 -11.69
C GLN A 433 -29.89 -9.42 -11.94
N PHE A 434 -28.94 -10.17 -11.40
CA PHE A 434 -29.02 -11.61 -11.21
C PHE A 434 -29.16 -11.94 -9.71
N GLY A 435 -30.15 -12.76 -9.36
CA GLY A 435 -30.54 -13.02 -7.97
C GLY A 435 -31.60 -12.03 -7.41
N PRO A 436 -31.82 -12.01 -6.09
CA PRO A 436 -31.05 -12.72 -5.06
C PRO A 436 -31.15 -14.24 -5.16
N GLY A 437 -30.05 -14.94 -4.88
CA GLY A 437 -29.98 -16.41 -4.94
C GLY A 437 -28.70 -16.97 -4.33
N SER A 438 -28.50 -18.28 -4.40
CA SER A 438 -27.27 -18.92 -3.93
C SER A 438 -26.08 -18.61 -4.82
N LEU A 439 -24.86 -18.55 -4.22
CA LEU A 439 -23.59 -18.28 -4.91
C LEU A 439 -23.46 -19.01 -6.26
N ASN A 440 -23.68 -20.33 -6.26
CA ASN A 440 -23.54 -21.17 -7.45
C ASN A 440 -24.58 -20.86 -8.54
N ARG A 441 -25.81 -20.50 -8.15
CA ARG A 441 -26.88 -20.15 -9.11
C ARG A 441 -26.59 -18.81 -9.76
N VAL A 442 -26.37 -17.77 -8.95
CA VAL A 442 -26.18 -16.40 -9.44
C VAL A 442 -24.89 -16.29 -10.24
N LEU A 443 -23.83 -17.04 -9.88
CA LEU A 443 -22.59 -17.08 -10.65
C LEU A 443 -22.77 -17.78 -11.99
N ARG A 444 -23.55 -18.87 -12.03
CA ARG A 444 -23.90 -19.54 -13.29
C ARG A 444 -24.66 -18.61 -14.23
N GLU A 445 -25.71 -17.99 -13.73
CA GLU A 445 -26.54 -17.04 -14.50
C GLU A 445 -25.69 -15.87 -15.00
N SER A 446 -24.88 -15.27 -14.13
CA SER A 446 -23.96 -14.16 -14.45
C SER A 446 -22.96 -14.51 -15.56
N VAL A 447 -22.24 -15.63 -15.41
CA VAL A 447 -21.16 -16.02 -16.34
C VAL A 447 -21.72 -16.53 -17.66
N GLN A 448 -22.82 -17.30 -17.64
CA GLN A 448 -23.49 -17.74 -18.86
C GLN A 448 -24.01 -16.55 -19.66
N ALA A 449 -24.64 -15.58 -19.01
CA ALA A 449 -25.11 -14.36 -19.68
C ALA A 449 -23.98 -13.58 -20.37
N CYS A 450 -22.75 -13.59 -19.85
CA CYS A 450 -21.58 -13.01 -20.51
C CYS A 450 -21.12 -13.83 -21.73
N VAL A 451 -21.15 -15.17 -21.67
CA VAL A 451 -20.89 -16.04 -22.84
C VAL A 451 -21.93 -15.79 -23.92
N ASP A 452 -23.22 -15.78 -23.58
CA ASP A 452 -24.32 -15.52 -24.51
C ASP A 452 -24.22 -14.11 -25.11
N CYS A 453 -23.72 -13.14 -24.34
CA CYS A 453 -23.40 -11.78 -24.77
C CYS A 453 -22.14 -11.64 -25.64
N ALA A 454 -21.36 -12.69 -25.87
CA ALA A 454 -20.14 -12.60 -26.65
C ALA A 454 -20.38 -12.24 -28.13
N LYS A 455 -19.40 -11.58 -28.74
CA LYS A 455 -19.25 -11.48 -30.21
C LYS A 455 -18.70 -12.78 -30.82
N SER A 456 -17.90 -13.51 -30.05
CA SER A 456 -17.43 -14.87 -30.33
C SER A 456 -17.49 -15.68 -29.04
N GLU A 457 -18.44 -16.62 -28.95
CA GLU A 457 -18.57 -17.51 -27.79
C GLU A 457 -17.27 -18.27 -27.53
N GLN A 458 -16.61 -18.77 -28.57
CA GLN A 458 -15.33 -19.47 -28.48
C GLN A 458 -14.26 -18.67 -27.73
N GLN A 459 -14.13 -17.37 -28.02
CA GLN A 459 -13.16 -16.50 -27.36
C GLN A 459 -13.50 -16.31 -25.88
N VAL A 460 -14.73 -15.89 -25.57
CA VAL A 460 -15.17 -15.66 -24.17
C VAL A 460 -15.14 -16.94 -23.34
N PHE A 461 -15.53 -18.07 -23.93
CA PHE A 461 -15.51 -19.37 -23.29
C PHE A 461 -14.09 -19.89 -23.04
N SER A 462 -13.12 -19.56 -23.90
CA SER A 462 -11.71 -19.91 -23.69
C SER A 462 -11.04 -19.15 -22.53
N LEU A 463 -11.64 -18.06 -22.04
CA LEU A 463 -11.19 -17.30 -20.87
C LEU A 463 -11.74 -17.85 -19.54
N LEU A 464 -12.66 -18.84 -19.59
CA LEU A 464 -13.25 -19.42 -18.37
C LEU A 464 -12.24 -20.31 -17.65
N LYS A 465 -11.97 -19.97 -16.38
CA LYS A 465 -11.07 -20.74 -15.51
C LYS A 465 -11.72 -22.09 -15.19
N MET A 466 -11.14 -23.18 -15.69
CA MET A 466 -11.60 -24.54 -15.45
C MET A 466 -11.32 -24.98 -14.00
N GLY A 467 -12.20 -25.80 -13.41
CA GLY A 467 -11.98 -26.37 -12.08
C GLY A 467 -13.05 -27.40 -11.70
N GLU A 468 -12.88 -28.04 -10.53
CA GLU A 468 -13.71 -29.18 -10.07
C GLU A 468 -15.05 -28.77 -9.42
N GLY A 469 -15.62 -27.63 -9.81
CA GLY A 469 -16.87 -27.13 -9.26
C GLY A 469 -18.12 -27.75 -9.87
N LYS A 470 -19.25 -27.55 -9.19
CA LYS A 470 -20.59 -28.01 -9.62
C LYS A 470 -21.29 -27.06 -10.60
N ILE A 471 -20.65 -25.95 -10.97
CA ILE A 471 -21.20 -24.95 -11.90
C ILE A 471 -20.73 -25.30 -13.31
N ILE A 472 -21.67 -25.59 -14.21
CA ILE A 472 -21.39 -25.87 -15.62
C ILE A 472 -21.86 -24.67 -16.47
N ILE A 473 -20.93 -24.13 -17.25
CA ILE A 473 -21.17 -23.14 -18.30
C ILE A 473 -21.08 -23.84 -19.66
N THR A 474 -21.91 -23.40 -20.61
CA THR A 474 -22.03 -23.98 -21.96
C THR A 474 -21.81 -22.92 -23.02
N ALA A 475 -21.20 -23.31 -24.14
CA ALA A 475 -21.09 -22.48 -25.35
C ALA A 475 -21.27 -23.36 -26.59
N ASN A 476 -21.74 -22.79 -27.70
CA ASN A 476 -21.91 -23.50 -28.97
C ASN A 476 -21.07 -22.86 -30.07
N PHE A 477 -20.01 -23.56 -30.49
CA PHE A 477 -19.15 -23.15 -31.60
C PHE A 477 -18.64 -24.37 -32.36
N GLU A 478 -18.24 -24.19 -33.62
CA GLU A 478 -17.84 -25.28 -34.53
C GLU A 478 -18.93 -26.37 -34.70
N GLY A 479 -20.21 -26.00 -34.48
CA GLY A 479 -21.34 -26.93 -34.53
C GLY A 479 -21.43 -27.90 -33.35
N ARG A 480 -20.72 -27.64 -32.24
CA ARG A 480 -20.69 -28.51 -31.05
C ARG A 480 -20.87 -27.69 -29.76
N THR A 481 -21.78 -28.13 -28.91
CA THR A 481 -21.86 -27.63 -27.52
C THR A 481 -20.62 -28.08 -26.75
N ARG A 482 -19.86 -27.13 -26.20
CA ARG A 482 -18.77 -27.39 -25.26
C ARG A 482 -19.19 -27.00 -23.84
N THR A 483 -18.66 -27.69 -22.85
CA THR A 483 -18.95 -27.50 -21.42
C THR A 483 -17.67 -27.20 -20.64
N VAL A 484 -17.74 -26.25 -19.69
CA VAL A 484 -16.66 -25.96 -18.74
C VAL A 484 -17.24 -25.96 -17.33
N HIS A 485 -16.56 -26.67 -16.43
CA HIS A 485 -16.81 -26.59 -14.99
C HIS A 485 -16.02 -25.42 -14.41
N LEU A 486 -16.68 -24.52 -13.68
CA LEU A 486 -16.01 -23.44 -12.95
C LEU A 486 -15.40 -23.97 -11.63
N PRO A 487 -14.50 -23.23 -10.95
CA PRO A 487 -13.96 -23.63 -9.66
C PRO A 487 -15.04 -23.69 -8.57
N ARG A 488 -14.77 -24.40 -7.48
CA ARG A 488 -15.67 -24.47 -6.32
C ARG A 488 -15.71 -23.12 -5.58
N ILE A 489 -16.88 -22.49 -5.53
CA ILE A 489 -17.12 -21.25 -4.79
C ILE A 489 -17.94 -21.56 -3.53
N ASP A 490 -17.42 -21.19 -2.36
CA ASP A 490 -18.02 -21.42 -1.04
C ASP A 490 -18.31 -20.13 -0.26
N LYS A 491 -17.73 -19.00 -0.65
CA LYS A 491 -17.80 -17.71 0.05
C LYS A 491 -18.20 -16.57 -0.88
N VAL A 492 -18.85 -15.55 -0.32
CA VAL A 492 -19.23 -14.30 -1.02
C VAL A 492 -18.00 -13.59 -1.59
N SER A 493 -16.87 -13.58 -0.87
CA SER A 493 -15.61 -13.01 -1.38
C SER A 493 -15.03 -13.79 -2.57
N THR A 494 -15.07 -15.13 -2.54
CA THR A 494 -14.62 -15.93 -3.69
C THR A 494 -15.51 -15.78 -4.93
N PHE A 495 -16.81 -15.50 -4.73
CA PHE A 495 -17.74 -15.16 -5.81
C PHE A 495 -17.38 -13.83 -6.50
N TRP A 496 -17.17 -12.76 -5.72
CA TRP A 496 -16.80 -11.45 -6.29
C TRP A 496 -15.41 -11.47 -6.92
N ASN A 497 -14.42 -12.07 -6.25
CA ASN A 497 -13.09 -12.26 -6.82
C ASN A 497 -13.14 -13.01 -8.18
N TYR A 498 -14.04 -14.00 -8.35
CA TYR A 498 -14.19 -14.69 -9.63
C TYR A 498 -14.73 -13.75 -10.72
N LEU A 499 -15.82 -13.01 -10.44
CA LEU A 499 -16.40 -12.06 -11.40
C LEU A 499 -15.44 -10.93 -11.76
N GLU A 500 -14.73 -10.36 -10.78
CA GLU A 500 -13.71 -9.32 -11.01
C GLU A 500 -12.59 -9.82 -11.93
N ASN A 501 -12.07 -11.02 -11.67
CA ASN A 501 -11.08 -11.68 -12.53
C ASN A 501 -11.62 -11.86 -13.96
N PHE A 502 -12.83 -12.43 -14.09
CA PHE A 502 -13.44 -12.70 -15.39
C PHE A 502 -13.75 -11.41 -16.17
N PHE A 503 -14.10 -10.31 -15.50
CA PHE A 503 -14.26 -9.01 -16.14
C PHE A 503 -12.92 -8.36 -16.52
N GLU A 504 -11.83 -8.58 -15.77
CA GLU A 504 -10.49 -8.16 -16.23
C GLU A 504 -10.03 -8.98 -17.45
N ASP A 505 -10.22 -10.30 -17.43
CA ASP A 505 -9.94 -11.21 -18.56
C ASP A 505 -10.75 -10.78 -19.82
N LEU A 506 -12.00 -10.31 -19.63
CA LEU A 506 -12.85 -9.74 -20.69
C LEU A 506 -12.57 -8.26 -21.04
N MET A 507 -11.64 -7.60 -20.36
CA MET A 507 -11.40 -6.14 -20.45
C MET A 507 -12.68 -5.29 -20.29
N CYS A 508 -13.64 -5.79 -19.51
CA CYS A 508 -14.79 -5.04 -19.05
C CYS A 508 -14.39 -4.06 -17.93
N CYS A 509 -15.28 -3.12 -17.62
CA CYS A 509 -15.18 -2.44 -16.33
C CYS A 509 -15.46 -3.46 -15.21
N GLU A 510 -14.62 -3.49 -14.17
CA GLU A 510 -14.87 -4.22 -12.92
C GLU A 510 -16.28 -3.97 -12.35
N ASN A 511 -16.75 -2.71 -12.42
CA ASN A 511 -18.07 -2.29 -11.99
C ASN A 511 -19.19 -2.67 -12.99
N LEU A 512 -18.95 -3.56 -13.95
CA LEU A 512 -20.00 -4.01 -14.88
C LEU A 512 -21.11 -4.70 -14.10
N PHE A 513 -20.78 -5.66 -13.21
CA PHE A 513 -21.72 -6.14 -12.18
C PHE A 513 -21.23 -5.70 -10.80
N THR A 514 -22.14 -5.31 -9.90
CA THR A 514 -21.81 -4.85 -8.53
C THR A 514 -22.72 -5.47 -7.48
N SER A 515 -22.28 -5.48 -6.22
CA SER A 515 -23.05 -6.02 -5.07
C SER A 515 -24.22 -5.13 -4.63
N GLN A 516 -24.22 -3.86 -5.04
CA GLN A 516 -25.27 -2.88 -4.84
C GLN A 516 -25.40 -2.00 -6.11
N PRO A 517 -26.54 -1.35 -6.38
CA PRO A 517 -26.70 -0.42 -7.50
C PRO A 517 -25.74 0.78 -7.44
N LEU A 518 -25.26 1.26 -8.59
CA LEU A 518 -24.39 2.43 -8.67
C LEU A 518 -25.16 3.76 -8.68
N GLU A 519 -25.38 4.33 -7.50
CA GLU A 519 -25.86 5.72 -7.36
C GLU A 519 -24.83 6.71 -7.95
N GLY A 520 -25.30 7.67 -8.75
CA GLY A 520 -24.44 8.64 -9.44
C GLY A 520 -23.68 8.10 -10.67
N GLY A 521 -23.73 6.79 -10.93
CA GLY A 521 -23.08 6.14 -12.08
C GLY A 521 -21.62 5.70 -11.82
N CYS A 522 -20.99 5.11 -12.83
CA CYS A 522 -19.70 4.44 -12.65
C CYS A 522 -18.51 5.41 -12.66
N SER A 523 -17.90 5.60 -11.49
CA SER A 523 -16.68 6.40 -11.27
C SER A 523 -15.47 5.98 -12.11
N LYS A 524 -15.44 4.74 -12.61
CA LYS A 524 -14.38 4.20 -13.48
C LYS A 524 -14.70 4.31 -14.98
N CYS A 525 -15.92 4.67 -15.38
CA CYS A 525 -16.35 4.83 -16.78
C CYS A 525 -16.68 6.29 -17.14
N ALA A 526 -15.80 7.24 -16.80
CA ALA A 526 -16.04 8.67 -17.06
C ALA A 526 -14.78 9.48 -17.43
N LYS A 527 -14.23 9.24 -18.63
CA LYS A 527 -13.67 10.30 -19.47
C LYS A 527 -14.18 10.12 -20.91
N PRO A 528 -14.64 11.17 -21.61
CA PRO A 528 -15.03 11.04 -23.00
C PRO A 528 -13.80 10.67 -23.84
N VAL A 529 -13.87 9.54 -24.54
CA VAL A 529 -12.82 9.12 -25.46
C VAL A 529 -12.87 10.02 -26.69
N SER A 530 -12.06 11.08 -26.69
CA SER A 530 -11.80 11.84 -27.90
C SER A 530 -11.22 10.90 -28.95
N SER A 531 -11.85 10.78 -30.11
CA SER A 531 -11.54 9.82 -31.17
C SER A 531 -10.24 10.13 -31.92
N LYS A 532 -9.11 10.08 -31.22
CA LYS A 532 -7.80 9.95 -31.86
C LYS A 532 -7.69 8.56 -32.44
N ARG A 533 -7.72 8.47 -33.77
CA ARG A 533 -7.41 7.25 -34.52
C ARG A 533 -6.07 6.72 -34.04
N GLY A 534 -6.03 5.47 -33.59
CA GLY A 534 -4.80 4.86 -33.12
C GLY A 534 -3.80 4.76 -34.27
N SER A 535 -2.60 5.33 -34.09
CA SER A 535 -1.44 4.86 -34.85
C SER A 535 -1.23 3.38 -34.50
N GLY A 536 -1.17 2.52 -35.51
CA GLY A 536 -0.83 1.11 -35.31
C GLY A 536 0.55 0.97 -34.64
N TRP A 537 0.75 -0.18 -33.99
CA TRP A 537 2.06 -0.58 -33.49
C TRP A 537 3.09 -0.48 -34.63
N SER A 538 4.26 0.11 -34.39
CA SER A 538 5.31 0.07 -35.38
C SER A 538 5.86 -1.36 -35.51
N ILE A 539 6.53 -1.63 -36.63
CA ILE A 539 7.23 -2.92 -36.83
C ILE A 539 8.27 -3.15 -35.73
N ARG A 540 8.85 -2.08 -35.15
CA ARG A 540 9.79 -2.19 -34.01
C ARG A 540 9.08 -2.66 -32.75
N ASP A 541 7.88 -2.15 -32.46
CA ASP A 541 7.10 -2.54 -31.28
C ASP A 541 6.65 -4.02 -31.36
N TYR A 542 6.21 -4.45 -32.55
CA TYR A 542 5.90 -5.86 -32.82
C TYR A 542 7.14 -6.77 -32.71
N LEU A 543 8.30 -6.36 -33.25
CA LEU A 543 9.53 -7.13 -33.16
C LEU A 543 10.06 -7.21 -31.72
N ILE A 544 9.97 -6.13 -30.93
CA ILE A 544 10.32 -6.14 -29.50
C ILE A 544 9.38 -7.08 -28.72
N PHE A 545 8.07 -7.03 -28.99
CA PHE A 545 7.10 -7.92 -28.36
C PHE A 545 7.36 -9.40 -28.68
N LEU A 546 7.61 -9.74 -29.95
CA LEU A 546 7.96 -11.10 -30.38
C LEU A 546 9.30 -11.55 -29.80
N PHE A 547 10.31 -10.68 -29.80
CA PHE A 547 11.63 -10.98 -29.23
C PHE A 547 11.54 -11.27 -27.72
N LEU A 548 10.80 -10.45 -26.97
CA LEU A 548 10.56 -10.67 -25.54
C LEU A 548 9.80 -11.99 -25.29
N ILE A 549 8.79 -12.33 -26.10
CA ILE A 549 8.08 -13.62 -25.98
C ILE A 549 9.03 -14.80 -26.22
N PHE A 550 9.84 -14.77 -27.29
CA PHE A 550 10.80 -15.83 -27.56
C PHE A 550 11.90 -15.91 -26.48
N TYR A 551 12.39 -14.77 -25.98
CA TYR A 551 13.43 -14.72 -24.95
C TYR A 551 12.92 -15.24 -23.59
N PHE A 552 11.74 -14.81 -23.14
CA PHE A 552 11.11 -15.36 -21.93
C PHE A 552 10.76 -16.85 -22.08
N LYS A 553 10.34 -17.30 -23.27
CA LYS A 553 10.10 -18.72 -23.55
C LYS A 553 11.40 -19.54 -23.42
N LEU A 554 12.49 -19.09 -24.03
CA LEU A 554 13.82 -19.74 -23.91
C LEU A 554 14.33 -19.76 -22.45
N ILE A 555 14.08 -18.71 -21.66
CA ILE A 555 14.43 -18.69 -20.23
C ILE A 555 13.62 -19.71 -19.42
N LEU A 556 12.32 -19.88 -19.73
CA LEU A 556 11.48 -20.88 -19.07
C LEU A 556 11.90 -22.32 -19.46
N GLU A 557 12.13 -22.56 -20.75
CA GLU A 557 12.59 -23.86 -21.27
C GLU A 557 13.98 -24.24 -20.72
N SER A 558 14.89 -23.27 -20.55
CA SER A 558 16.21 -23.48 -19.91
C SER A 558 16.08 -23.90 -18.44
N ARG A 559 15.22 -23.21 -17.66
CA ARG A 559 15.02 -23.52 -16.23
C ARG A 559 14.30 -24.85 -16.00
N GLU A 560 13.43 -25.27 -16.94
CA GLU A 560 12.89 -26.64 -16.95
C GLU A 560 13.95 -27.71 -17.27
N GLY A 561 15.05 -27.36 -17.94
CA GLY A 561 16.20 -28.23 -18.13
C GLY A 561 16.97 -28.47 -16.83
N GLU A 562 17.41 -27.39 -16.18
CA GLU A 562 18.19 -27.44 -14.92
C GLU A 562 17.43 -28.14 -13.77
N ALA A 563 16.10 -27.96 -13.71
CA ALA A 563 15.25 -28.64 -12.72
C ALA A 563 15.10 -30.16 -12.94
N LYS A 564 15.41 -30.66 -14.15
CA LYS A 564 15.35 -32.09 -14.48
C LYS A 564 16.71 -32.79 -14.29
N THR A 565 17.83 -32.08 -14.44
CA THR A 565 19.19 -32.62 -14.19
C THR A 565 19.58 -32.66 -12.72
N THR A 566 18.86 -31.99 -11.82
CA THR A 566 19.20 -31.88 -10.39
C THR A 566 18.54 -32.92 -9.48
N ASN A 567 17.68 -33.80 -10.02
CA ASN A 567 16.88 -34.77 -9.24
C ASN A 567 17.21 -36.26 -9.52
N SER A 568 18.37 -36.59 -10.12
CA SER A 568 18.70 -37.96 -10.53
C SER A 568 20.03 -38.54 -10.00
N THR A 569 20.67 -37.92 -9.00
CA THR A 569 21.89 -38.46 -8.37
C THR A 569 21.90 -38.30 -6.84
N ASN A 570 21.07 -39.05 -6.12
CA ASN A 570 21.27 -39.22 -4.66
C ASN A 570 20.62 -40.49 -4.06
N SER A 571 20.91 -41.67 -4.63
CA SER A 571 20.64 -42.95 -3.98
C SER A 571 21.56 -44.05 -4.52
N GLU A 572 22.62 -44.39 -3.78
CA GLU A 572 23.02 -45.76 -3.39
C GLU A 572 24.45 -45.78 -2.80
N VAL A 573 24.61 -46.48 -1.67
CA VAL A 573 25.91 -46.76 -1.03
C VAL A 573 26.09 -48.28 -1.01
N GLY A 574 26.96 -48.83 -1.87
CA GLY A 574 26.84 -50.24 -2.29
C GLY A 574 28.11 -50.99 -2.71
N SER A 575 29.17 -51.00 -1.89
CA SER A 575 30.25 -52.03 -1.89
C SER A 575 31.14 -52.30 -3.14
N LYS A 576 32.46 -52.08 -2.93
CA LYS A 576 33.58 -53.01 -3.20
C LYS A 576 34.07 -53.29 -4.65
N ARG A 577 35.39 -53.04 -4.81
CA ARG A 577 36.41 -53.79 -5.62
C ARG A 577 36.35 -53.61 -7.15
N ARG A 578 37.46 -53.69 -7.92
CA ARG A 578 38.94 -53.67 -7.68
C ARG A 578 39.64 -53.62 -9.07
N TRP A 579 40.89 -53.12 -9.14
CA TRP A 579 41.75 -53.03 -10.35
C TRP A 579 41.30 -51.97 -11.40
N SER A 580 42.15 -51.53 -12.35
CA SER A 580 43.46 -50.83 -12.23
C SER A 580 43.96 -50.34 -13.60
N THR A 581 44.78 -49.28 -13.60
CA THR A 581 45.85 -48.93 -14.58
C THR A 581 45.49 -48.63 -16.06
N GLU A 582 46.36 -47.81 -16.68
CA GLU A 582 46.54 -47.59 -18.14
C GLU A 582 45.42 -46.86 -18.94
N SER A 583 45.71 -46.07 -19.99
CA SER A 583 46.96 -45.35 -20.35
C SER A 583 46.73 -44.23 -21.39
N SER A 584 47.66 -43.25 -21.43
CA SER A 584 48.15 -42.47 -22.59
C SER A 584 47.20 -41.92 -23.68
N THR A 585 47.07 -40.58 -23.67
CA THR A 585 47.34 -39.64 -24.80
C THR A 585 47.15 -40.06 -26.28
N GLU A 586 46.41 -39.24 -27.04
CA GLU A 586 46.92 -38.71 -28.32
C GLU A 586 46.25 -37.36 -28.73
N SER A 587 46.74 -36.70 -29.79
CA SER A 587 46.49 -35.26 -30.04
C SER A 587 46.29 -34.86 -31.52
N SER A 588 45.52 -33.78 -31.72
CA SER A 588 45.63 -32.79 -32.83
C SER A 588 45.26 -33.16 -34.29
N LYS A 589 44.19 -32.53 -34.81
CA LYS A 589 44.12 -31.74 -36.08
C LYS A 589 42.69 -31.16 -36.26
N ILE A 590 42.48 -29.84 -36.16
CA ILE A 590 42.61 -28.80 -37.22
C ILE A 590 41.55 -28.90 -38.33
N SER A 591 40.60 -27.95 -38.36
CA SER A 591 40.44 -26.99 -39.49
C SER A 591 39.38 -25.90 -39.18
N LEU A 592 39.65 -24.65 -39.54
CA LEU A 592 38.67 -23.55 -39.57
C LEU A 592 38.26 -23.24 -41.02
N LYS A 593 37.08 -22.62 -41.21
CA LYS A 593 36.89 -21.65 -42.29
C LYS A 593 35.77 -20.64 -41.99
N GLN A 594 36.16 -19.37 -41.82
CA GLN A 594 35.24 -18.22 -41.86
C GLN A 594 34.90 -17.87 -43.32
N LYS A 595 33.83 -17.11 -43.54
CA LYS A 595 33.65 -16.32 -44.77
C LYS A 595 33.13 -14.92 -44.45
N LYS A 596 33.61 -13.91 -45.19
CA LYS A 596 33.34 -12.48 -44.97
C LYS A 596 32.02 -12.02 -45.60
N TYR A 597 31.47 -10.94 -45.06
CA TYR A 597 30.68 -9.96 -45.82
C TYR A 597 31.60 -8.84 -46.33
N THR A 598 31.31 -8.31 -47.51
CA THR A 598 31.82 -7.03 -48.07
C THR A 598 30.80 -6.49 -49.07
N LEU A 599 30.63 -5.16 -49.13
CA LEU A 599 29.81 -4.47 -50.14
C LEU A 599 30.62 -4.18 -51.41
N THR A 600 29.91 -3.97 -52.53
CA THR A 600 30.20 -2.96 -53.57
C THR A 600 28.94 -2.73 -54.42
N GLU A 601 28.76 -1.53 -54.98
CA GLU A 601 27.70 -1.22 -55.95
C GLU A 601 28.01 -1.70 -57.38
N SER A 602 26.99 -1.69 -58.25
CA SER A 602 27.14 -1.57 -59.71
C SER A 602 25.83 -1.06 -60.34
N GLU A 603 25.92 -0.01 -61.15
CA GLU A 603 24.83 0.51 -62.01
C GLU A 603 24.79 -0.24 -63.36
N GLY A 604 23.75 0.02 -64.19
CA GLY A 604 23.81 -0.26 -65.65
C GLY A 604 22.70 -1.14 -66.24
N ASP A 605 21.49 -0.60 -66.38
CA ASP A 605 20.77 -0.37 -67.67
C ASP A 605 19.24 -0.16 -67.46
#